data_AF-A0A2V8Y830-F1
#
_entry.id   AF-A0A2V8Y830-F1
#
_cell.length_a   1.000
_cell.length_b   1.000
_cell.length_c   1.000
_cell.angle_alpha   90.00
_cell.angle_beta   90.00
_cell.angle_gamma   90.00
#
_symmetry.space_group_name_H-M   'P 1'
#
loop_
_entity.id
_entity.type
_entity.pdbx_description
1 polymer ?
#
loop_
_entity_poly.entity_id
_entity_poly.type
_entity_poly.pdbx_seq_one_letter_code
_entity_poly.pdbx_strand_id
1 'polypeptide(L)'
;MTTRIRGFGVFGFILLAGSLVGCGCAWRPGEWPTSVRLKGGTAPVFVLSGGGEVAVFTIYSPDYMTKAEKPDDENFALWKIKPTEGYLHGTWISKLGSITYGVVPPGYVQTPPLLMEGQKYFYFVETTNVAGAGGYLEIRNSRAVATSGSGPCFLDDHGKSIRIPCPKILD
;
A
#
# COMPACT_ATOMS: atom_id res chain seq x y z
N MET A 1 73.38 -18.72 -43.05
CA MET A 1 72.66 -18.40 -44.29
C MET A 1 71.45 -17.58 -43.91
N THR A 2 71.41 -16.33 -44.32
CA THR A 2 70.42 -15.32 -43.94
C THR A 2 69.24 -15.37 -44.91
N THR A 3 68.01 -15.56 -44.43
CA THR A 3 66.82 -15.14 -45.19
C THR A 3 65.73 -14.64 -44.23
N ARG A 4 65.23 -13.45 -44.54
CA ARG A 4 64.27 -12.63 -43.79
C ARG A 4 63.04 -12.47 -44.68
N ILE A 5 61.84 -12.85 -44.22
CA ILE A 5 60.54 -12.51 -44.82
C ILE A 5 59.53 -12.40 -43.65
N ARG A 6 59.20 -11.22 -43.11
CA ARG A 6 58.15 -10.23 -43.48
C ARG A 6 56.70 -10.76 -43.49
N GLY A 7 55.93 -10.39 -42.46
CA GLY A 7 54.66 -9.65 -42.62
C GLY A 7 53.33 -10.32 -42.24
N PHE A 8 52.49 -9.51 -41.57
CA PHE A 8 51.03 -9.65 -41.33
C PHE A 8 50.61 -10.71 -40.29
N GLY A 9 50.00 -10.42 -39.14
CA GLY A 9 49.22 -9.26 -38.71
C GLY A 9 47.78 -9.72 -38.44
N VAL A 10 47.47 -10.16 -37.21
CA VAL A 10 46.09 -10.23 -36.69
C VAL A 10 46.12 -9.88 -35.20
N PHE A 11 45.54 -8.73 -34.89
CA PHE A 11 45.26 -8.24 -33.55
C PHE A 11 44.22 -9.13 -32.88
N GLY A 12 44.60 -9.86 -31.83
CA GLY A 12 43.67 -10.49 -30.89
C GLY A 12 43.40 -9.53 -29.74
N PHE A 13 42.31 -8.77 -29.81
CA PHE A 13 41.81 -7.96 -28.70
C PHE A 13 41.44 -8.85 -27.51
N ILE A 14 42.20 -8.75 -26.42
CA ILE A 14 41.82 -9.31 -25.12
C ILE A 14 40.69 -8.42 -24.58
N LEU A 15 39.45 -8.92 -24.64
CA LEU A 15 38.30 -8.28 -24.03
C LEU A 15 38.48 -8.26 -22.51
N LEU A 16 38.72 -7.07 -21.97
CA LEU A 16 38.52 -6.73 -20.57
C LEU A 16 37.06 -7.04 -20.20
N ALA A 17 36.84 -8.14 -19.48
CA ALA A 17 35.59 -8.40 -18.80
C ALA A 17 35.41 -7.35 -17.71
N GLY A 18 34.64 -6.31 -18.02
CA GLY A 18 34.23 -5.29 -17.07
C GLY A 18 33.39 -5.92 -15.97
N SER A 19 33.95 -5.97 -14.76
CA SER A 19 33.23 -6.23 -13.52
C SER A 19 32.27 -5.07 -13.28
N LEU A 20 31.08 -5.12 -13.89
CA LEU A 20 29.92 -4.38 -13.42
C LEU A 20 29.49 -5.01 -12.10
N VAL A 21 30.14 -4.61 -11.01
CA VAL A 21 29.54 -4.62 -9.67
C VAL A 21 28.41 -3.59 -9.72
N GLY A 22 27.32 -3.95 -10.40
CA GLY A 22 26.06 -3.31 -10.18
C GLY A 22 25.68 -3.65 -8.75
N CYS A 23 25.59 -2.62 -7.90
CA CYS A 23 24.76 -2.70 -6.70
C CYS A 23 23.35 -3.08 -7.16
N GLY A 24 23.13 -4.39 -7.28
CA GLY A 24 21.83 -4.98 -7.46
C GLY A 24 21.07 -4.80 -6.17
N CYS A 25 20.57 -3.59 -5.93
CA CYS A 25 19.24 -3.44 -5.35
C CYS A 25 18.24 -3.95 -6.41
N ALA A 26 18.36 -5.24 -6.76
CA ALA A 26 17.38 -5.95 -7.53
C ALA A 26 16.18 -6.10 -6.58
N TRP A 27 15.32 -5.07 -6.58
CA TRP A 27 13.99 -5.17 -6.02
C TRP A 27 13.36 -6.42 -6.62
N ARG A 28 13.15 -7.45 -5.80
CA ARG A 28 12.38 -8.61 -6.25
C ARG A 28 11.01 -8.10 -6.70
N PRO A 29 10.56 -8.43 -7.92
CA PRO A 29 9.18 -8.17 -8.30
C PRO A 29 8.25 -8.83 -7.26
N GLY A 30 7.62 -8.02 -6.40
CA GLY A 30 6.73 -8.48 -5.33
C GLY A 30 7.04 -7.99 -3.90
N GLU A 31 8.20 -7.39 -3.62
CA GLU A 31 8.61 -7.06 -2.24
C GLU A 31 8.58 -5.56 -1.87
N TRP A 32 7.88 -4.71 -2.62
CA TRP A 32 7.76 -3.30 -2.25
C TRP A 32 6.43 -3.02 -1.52
N PRO A 33 6.49 -2.28 -0.40
CA PRO A 33 5.35 -2.11 0.50
C PRO A 33 4.21 -1.36 -0.18
N THR A 34 2.99 -1.61 0.31
CA THR A 34 1.82 -0.87 -0.13
C THR A 34 1.94 0.59 0.27
N SER A 35 1.56 1.48 -0.64
CA SER A 35 1.44 2.90 -0.41
C SER A 35 0.13 3.40 -1.02
N VAL A 36 -0.45 4.41 -0.37
CA VAL A 36 -1.72 5.01 -0.74
C VAL A 36 -1.51 6.51 -0.88
N ARG A 37 -1.87 7.05 -2.05
CA ARG A 37 -1.95 8.49 -2.27
C ARG A 37 -3.40 8.91 -2.47
N LEU A 38 -3.89 9.81 -1.62
CA LEU A 38 -5.21 10.39 -1.77
C LEU A 38 -5.18 11.51 -2.82
N LYS A 39 -5.85 11.32 -3.97
CA LYS A 39 -6.01 12.37 -5.00
C LYS A 39 -7.04 13.44 -4.61
N GLY A 40 -7.86 13.16 -3.60
CA GLY A 40 -8.97 14.02 -3.17
C GLY A 40 -10.12 14.04 -4.18
N GLY A 41 -11.02 15.02 -4.04
CA GLY A 41 -12.26 15.12 -4.81
C GLY A 41 -13.50 15.08 -3.90
N THR A 42 -14.69 15.24 -4.49
CA THR A 42 -15.96 15.10 -3.76
C THR A 42 -16.18 13.68 -3.27
N ALA A 43 -15.80 12.69 -4.07
CA ALA A 43 -15.56 11.32 -3.62
C ALA A 43 -14.04 11.09 -3.46
N PRO A 44 -13.57 10.62 -2.29
CA PRO A 44 -12.16 10.27 -2.11
C PRO A 44 -11.68 9.23 -3.13
N VAL A 45 -10.56 9.52 -3.79
CA VAL A 45 -9.88 8.57 -4.70
C VAL A 45 -8.53 8.18 -4.14
N PHE A 46 -8.38 6.89 -3.85
CA PHE A 46 -7.17 6.27 -3.30
C PHE A 46 -6.36 5.66 -4.44
N VAL A 47 -5.23 6.27 -4.79
CA VAL A 47 -4.29 5.72 -5.76
C VAL A 47 -3.35 4.79 -5.02
N LEU A 48 -3.34 3.53 -5.44
CA LEU A 48 -2.58 2.47 -4.79
C LEU A 48 -1.31 2.16 -5.59
N SER A 49 -0.26 1.84 -4.87
CA SER A 49 1.00 1.39 -5.43
C SER A 49 1.60 0.37 -4.46
N GLY A 50 2.00 -0.81 -4.92
CA GLY A 50 2.56 -1.86 -4.07
C GLY A 50 2.74 -3.17 -4.82
N GLY A 51 3.46 -4.09 -4.18
CA GLY A 51 3.73 -5.42 -4.71
C GLY A 51 2.75 -6.52 -4.28
N GLY A 52 1.65 -6.20 -3.60
CA GLY A 52 0.68 -7.18 -3.11
C GLY A 52 -0.68 -7.14 -3.80
N GLU A 53 -1.59 -7.99 -3.31
CA GLU A 53 -2.99 -7.98 -3.69
C GLU A 53 -3.84 -7.36 -2.58
N VAL A 54 -4.87 -6.59 -2.95
CA VAL A 54 -5.79 -6.00 -1.96
C VAL A 54 -6.70 -7.09 -1.40
N ALA A 55 -6.53 -7.41 -0.12
CA ALA A 55 -7.32 -8.42 0.60
C ALA A 55 -8.59 -7.79 1.18
N VAL A 56 -8.43 -6.62 1.82
CA VAL A 56 -9.51 -5.84 2.38
C VAL A 56 -9.14 -4.37 2.26
N PHE A 57 -10.10 -3.52 1.89
CA PHE A 57 -9.96 -2.08 2.05
C PHE A 57 -11.11 -1.53 2.87
N THR A 58 -10.77 -0.90 3.99
CA THR A 58 -11.75 -0.38 4.94
C THR A 58 -11.54 1.12 5.17
N ILE A 59 -12.64 1.87 5.24
CA ILE A 59 -12.71 3.19 5.85
C ILE A 59 -13.51 3.08 7.14
N TYR A 60 -12.89 3.53 8.22
CA TYR A 60 -13.44 3.56 9.55
C TYR A 60 -14.00 4.94 9.90
N SER A 61 -15.01 4.94 10.75
CA SER A 61 -15.62 6.15 11.29
C SER A 61 -14.66 6.92 12.20
N PRO A 62 -14.93 8.22 12.44
CA PRO A 62 -14.09 9.04 13.33
C PRO A 62 -13.95 8.43 14.74
N ASP A 63 -15.00 7.74 15.20
CA ASP A 63 -15.06 7.10 16.51
C ASP A 63 -14.12 5.91 16.65
N TYR A 64 -13.71 5.27 15.56
CA TYR A 64 -12.73 4.17 15.59
C TYR A 64 -11.47 4.56 16.37
N MET A 65 -11.02 5.80 16.21
CA MET A 65 -9.80 6.29 16.84
C MET A 65 -9.84 6.30 18.36
N THR A 66 -11.02 6.53 18.92
CA THR A 66 -11.21 6.73 20.35
C THR A 66 -11.94 5.58 21.01
N LYS A 67 -12.63 4.72 20.25
CA LYS A 67 -13.51 3.68 20.80
C LYS A 67 -13.24 2.26 20.30
N ALA A 68 -12.44 2.05 19.25
CA ALA A 68 -12.18 0.71 18.76
C ALA A 68 -11.52 -0.18 19.82
N GLU A 69 -11.97 -1.42 19.91
CA GLU A 69 -11.46 -2.43 20.84
C GLU A 69 -10.41 -3.34 20.18
N LYS A 70 -10.41 -3.39 18.84
CA LYS A 70 -9.50 -4.20 18.03
C LYS A 70 -9.16 -3.54 16.67
N PRO A 71 -8.05 -3.94 16.01
CA PRO A 71 -7.63 -3.36 14.72
C PRO A 71 -8.67 -3.45 13.59
N ASP A 72 -9.49 -4.49 13.60
CA ASP A 72 -10.48 -4.79 12.57
C ASP A 72 -11.93 -4.63 13.10
N ASP A 73 -12.15 -3.69 14.01
CA ASP A 73 -13.45 -3.47 14.65
C ASP A 73 -14.54 -3.03 13.65
N GLU A 74 -15.31 -4.01 13.20
CA GLU A 74 -16.38 -3.86 12.20
C GLU A 74 -17.48 -2.89 12.64
N ASN A 75 -17.64 -2.64 13.95
CA ASN A 75 -18.63 -1.70 14.46
C ASN A 75 -18.37 -0.26 13.99
N PHE A 76 -17.11 0.04 13.63
CA PHE A 76 -16.71 1.33 13.12
C PHE A 76 -16.39 1.33 11.63
N ALA A 77 -16.50 0.20 10.93
CA ALA A 77 -16.28 0.12 9.49
C ALA A 77 -17.43 0.80 8.73
N LEU A 78 -17.20 2.02 8.24
CA LEU A 78 -18.17 2.76 7.43
C LEU A 78 -18.27 2.20 6.02
N TRP A 79 -17.13 1.81 5.49
CA TRP A 79 -17.05 1.22 4.18
C TRP A 79 -15.99 0.16 4.17
N LYS A 80 -16.32 -1.00 3.61
CA LYS A 80 -15.40 -2.11 3.44
C LYS A 80 -15.64 -2.77 2.10
N ILE A 81 -14.55 -3.05 1.39
CA ILE A 81 -14.56 -3.92 0.21
C ILE A 81 -13.61 -5.09 0.43
N LYS A 82 -14.00 -6.26 -0.08
CA LYS A 82 -13.26 -7.51 -0.02
C LYS A 82 -13.54 -8.33 -1.29
N PRO A 83 -12.59 -9.13 -1.79
CA PRO A 83 -12.83 -10.00 -2.93
C PRO A 83 -13.95 -10.99 -2.65
N THR A 84 -14.76 -11.29 -3.66
CA THR A 84 -15.89 -12.23 -3.56
C THR A 84 -15.44 -13.68 -3.43
N GLU A 85 -14.31 -14.03 -4.04
CA GLU A 85 -13.74 -15.38 -4.01
C GLU A 85 -12.96 -15.68 -2.71
N GLY A 86 -12.82 -14.69 -1.82
CA GLY A 86 -12.18 -14.85 -0.52
C GLY A 86 -10.92 -14.00 -0.36
N TYR A 87 -10.39 -14.01 0.87
CA TYR A 87 -9.31 -13.11 1.31
C TYR A 87 -8.04 -13.19 0.46
N LEU A 88 -7.71 -14.38 -0.06
CA LEU A 88 -6.50 -14.63 -0.87
C LEU A 88 -6.71 -14.42 -2.37
N HIS A 89 -7.89 -13.94 -2.79
CA HIS A 89 -8.24 -13.76 -4.20
C HIS A 89 -8.35 -12.27 -4.56
N GLY A 90 -7.43 -11.48 -4.01
CA GLY A 90 -7.36 -10.04 -4.23
C GLY A 90 -6.98 -9.67 -5.66
N THR A 91 -7.26 -8.43 -6.04
CA THR A 91 -6.65 -7.87 -7.26
C THR A 91 -5.29 -7.30 -6.90
N TRP A 92 -4.26 -7.64 -7.69
CA TRP A 92 -2.93 -7.03 -7.62
C TRP A 92 -3.03 -5.51 -7.64
N ILE A 93 -2.34 -4.83 -6.73
CA ILE A 93 -2.36 -3.36 -6.62
C ILE A 93 -1.96 -2.70 -7.94
N SER A 94 -0.96 -3.24 -8.63
CA SER A 94 -0.50 -2.76 -9.94
C SER A 94 -1.57 -2.80 -11.02
N LYS A 95 -2.51 -3.75 -10.95
CA LYS A 95 -3.64 -3.88 -11.87
C LYS A 95 -4.83 -3.02 -11.45
N LEU A 96 -5.06 -2.89 -10.15
CA LEU A 96 -6.20 -2.13 -9.62
C LEU A 96 -6.02 -0.62 -9.82
N GLY A 97 -4.83 -0.10 -9.53
CA GLY A 97 -4.42 1.29 -9.74
C GLY A 97 -5.07 2.31 -8.81
N SER A 98 -6.40 2.33 -8.71
CA SER A 98 -7.13 3.22 -7.81
C SER A 98 -8.46 2.66 -7.35
N ILE A 99 -8.87 3.06 -6.15
CA ILE A 99 -10.19 2.76 -5.59
C ILE A 99 -10.87 4.08 -5.24
N THR A 100 -12.12 4.24 -5.69
CA THR A 100 -12.92 5.43 -5.38
C THR A 100 -13.93 5.09 -4.29
N TYR A 101 -14.02 5.93 -3.27
CA TYR A 101 -14.99 5.77 -2.20
C TYR A 101 -16.42 5.69 -2.73
N GLY A 102 -17.16 4.70 -2.26
CA GLY A 102 -18.55 4.49 -2.64
C GLY A 102 -18.78 4.08 -4.09
N VAL A 103 -17.71 3.85 -4.86
CA VAL A 103 -17.79 3.21 -6.17
C VAL A 103 -17.39 1.76 -5.99
N VAL A 104 -18.30 0.89 -6.39
CA VAL A 104 -18.17 -0.55 -6.27
C VAL A 104 -17.64 -1.09 -7.60
N PRO A 105 -16.41 -1.65 -7.66
CA PRO A 105 -15.89 -2.25 -8.89
C PRO A 105 -16.77 -3.44 -9.34
N PRO A 106 -16.68 -3.87 -10.61
CA PRO A 106 -17.34 -5.10 -11.06
C PRO A 106 -17.03 -6.27 -10.12
N GLY A 107 -18.08 -6.94 -9.64
CA GLY A 107 -17.96 -8.07 -8.70
C GLY A 107 -18.11 -7.72 -7.22
N TYR A 108 -18.39 -6.48 -6.83
CA TYR A 108 -18.58 -6.09 -5.42
C TYR A 108 -20.04 -5.59 -5.18
N VAL A 109 -20.49 -5.46 -3.92
CA VAL A 109 -21.83 -4.90 -3.54
C VAL A 109 -21.66 -3.92 -2.37
N GLN A 110 -22.42 -2.80 -2.33
CA GLN A 110 -22.32 -1.82 -1.22
C GLN A 110 -23.48 -0.81 -1.08
N THR A 111 -23.67 -0.27 0.15
CA THR A 111 -24.36 0.99 0.49
C THR A 111 -23.41 1.90 1.32
N PRO A 112 -22.76 2.93 0.74
CA PRO A 112 -21.82 3.80 1.48
C PRO A 112 -22.53 4.88 2.30
N PRO A 113 -22.17 5.09 3.58
CA PRO A 113 -22.56 6.30 4.28
C PRO A 113 -21.84 7.53 3.71
N LEU A 114 -22.48 8.70 3.81
CA LEU A 114 -21.88 9.97 3.38
C LEU A 114 -20.73 10.38 4.32
N LEU A 115 -19.62 10.86 3.76
CA LEU A 115 -18.53 11.47 4.53
C LEU A 115 -18.87 12.93 4.81
N MET A 116 -18.80 13.34 6.09
CA MET A 116 -19.24 14.64 6.57
C MET A 116 -18.09 15.64 6.65
N GLU A 117 -18.39 16.90 6.34
CA GLU A 117 -17.47 18.04 6.46
C GLU A 117 -16.88 18.15 7.88
N GLY A 118 -15.58 18.43 7.98
CA GLY A 118 -14.84 18.57 9.24
C GLY A 118 -14.55 17.27 9.98
N GLN A 119 -15.01 16.12 9.48
CA GLN A 119 -14.76 14.82 10.10
C GLN A 119 -13.47 14.19 9.55
N LYS A 120 -12.72 13.56 10.48
CA LYS A 120 -11.50 12.82 10.17
C LYS A 120 -11.79 11.32 10.17
N TYR A 121 -11.46 10.66 9.09
CA TYR A 121 -11.64 9.23 8.87
C TYR A 121 -10.30 8.54 8.73
N PHE A 122 -10.28 7.25 9.02
CA PHE A 122 -9.10 6.41 8.82
C PHE A 122 -9.39 5.36 7.78
N TYR A 123 -8.43 5.17 6.90
CA TYR A 123 -8.49 4.15 5.87
C TYR A 123 -7.34 3.17 6.09
N PHE A 124 -7.59 1.90 5.83
CA PHE A 124 -6.58 0.86 5.89
C PHE A 124 -6.78 -0.14 4.75
N VAL A 125 -5.74 -0.28 3.94
CA VAL A 125 -5.62 -1.28 2.88
C VAL A 125 -4.83 -2.44 3.44
N GLU A 126 -5.52 -3.53 3.70
CA GLU A 126 -4.91 -4.81 4.01
C GLU A 126 -4.53 -5.52 2.71
N THR A 127 -3.34 -6.13 2.70
CA THR A 127 -2.81 -6.81 1.53
C THR A 127 -2.33 -8.21 1.85
N THR A 128 -2.44 -9.10 0.88
CA THR A 128 -1.72 -10.37 0.91
C THR A 128 -0.29 -10.14 0.42
N ASN A 129 0.65 -10.94 0.94
CA ASN A 129 2.05 -11.05 0.50
C ASN A 129 2.97 -9.84 0.77
N VAL A 130 2.43 -8.67 1.14
CA VAL A 130 3.20 -7.48 1.55
C VAL A 130 2.51 -6.76 2.70
N ALA A 131 3.22 -5.82 3.35
CA ALA A 131 2.65 -4.96 4.36
C ALA A 131 1.53 -4.08 3.78
N GLY A 132 0.41 -4.01 4.52
CA GLY A 132 -0.69 -3.10 4.23
C GLY A 132 -0.32 -1.63 4.48
N ALA A 133 -1.25 -0.73 4.15
CA ALA A 133 -1.04 0.70 4.28
C ALA A 133 -2.29 1.40 4.82
N GLY A 134 -2.09 2.30 5.78
CA GLY A 134 -3.15 3.11 6.36
C GLY A 134 -2.82 4.59 6.38
N GLY A 135 -3.85 5.39 6.56
CA GLY A 135 -3.71 6.83 6.71
C GLY A 135 -5.03 7.50 7.04
N TYR A 136 -4.99 8.82 7.09
CA TYR A 136 -6.14 9.62 7.47
C TYR A 136 -6.56 10.55 6.35
N LEU A 137 -7.86 10.77 6.27
CA LEU A 137 -8.45 11.79 5.43
C LEU A 137 -9.42 12.64 6.24
N GLU A 138 -9.55 13.89 5.86
CA GLU A 138 -10.56 14.81 6.39
C GLU A 138 -11.35 15.39 5.22
N ILE A 139 -12.65 15.59 5.40
CA ILE A 139 -13.46 16.31 4.42
C ILE A 139 -13.35 17.81 4.72
N ARG A 140 -12.72 18.55 3.81
CA ARG A 140 -12.54 20.00 3.88
C ARG A 140 -13.02 20.67 2.59
N ASN A 141 -13.88 21.66 2.71
CA ASN A 141 -14.54 22.34 1.60
C ASN A 141 -15.16 21.35 0.60
N SER A 142 -15.88 20.35 1.11
CA SER A 142 -16.50 19.27 0.33
C SER A 142 -15.50 18.43 -0.49
N ARG A 143 -14.24 18.38 -0.06
CA ARG A 143 -13.17 17.59 -0.69
C ARG A 143 -12.45 16.75 0.33
N ALA A 144 -12.13 15.51 -0.04
CA ALA A 144 -11.24 14.68 0.76
C ALA A 144 -9.79 15.19 0.67
N VAL A 145 -9.16 15.42 1.83
CA VAL A 145 -7.78 15.90 1.95
C VAL A 145 -7.01 14.96 2.88
N ALA A 146 -5.77 14.61 2.51
CA ALA A 146 -4.93 13.77 3.36
C ALA A 146 -4.53 14.57 4.61
N THR A 147 -4.55 13.93 5.77
CA THR A 147 -4.18 14.56 7.03
C THR A 147 -3.34 13.60 7.86
N SER A 148 -2.63 14.16 8.85
CA SER A 148 -2.01 13.38 9.91
C SER A 148 -3.04 13.00 10.98
N GLY A 149 -2.78 11.91 11.68
CA GLY A 149 -3.57 11.46 12.82
C GLY A 149 -2.77 10.44 13.63
N SER A 150 -3.17 10.26 14.89
CA SER A 150 -2.66 9.20 15.76
C SER A 150 -3.72 8.13 15.92
N GLY A 151 -3.36 6.89 15.61
CA GLY A 151 -4.25 5.73 15.68
C GLY A 151 -4.40 5.22 17.10
N PRO A 152 -5.39 4.36 17.38
CA PRO A 152 -5.30 3.47 18.50
C PRO A 152 -4.17 2.47 18.24
N CYS A 153 -3.39 2.18 19.27
CA CYS A 153 -2.41 1.11 19.21
C CYS A 153 -2.97 -0.12 19.89
N PHE A 154 -2.70 -1.28 19.31
CA PHE A 154 -3.16 -2.57 19.82
C PHE A 154 -1.96 -3.49 20.00
N LEU A 155 -2.05 -4.34 21.01
CA LEU A 155 -1.11 -5.42 21.28
C LEU A 155 -1.89 -6.73 21.23
N ASP A 156 -1.29 -7.77 20.67
CA ASP A 156 -1.79 -9.14 20.87
C ASP A 156 -1.34 -9.65 22.24
N ASP A 157 -2.30 -10.00 23.08
CA ASP A 157 -2.09 -10.65 24.37
C ASP A 157 -2.79 -12.01 24.34
N HIS A 158 -2.03 -13.07 24.06
CA HIS A 158 -2.54 -14.45 23.99
C HIS A 158 -3.73 -14.64 23.01
N GLY A 159 -3.65 -14.04 21.81
CA GLY A 159 -4.72 -14.11 20.81
C GLY A 159 -5.90 -13.16 21.07
N LYS A 160 -5.81 -12.33 22.11
CA LYS A 160 -6.74 -11.23 22.36
C LYS A 160 -6.08 -9.91 22.01
N SER A 161 -6.70 -9.15 21.12
CA SER A 161 -6.31 -7.76 20.90
C SER A 161 -6.66 -6.93 22.14
N ILE A 162 -5.67 -6.24 22.70
CA ILE A 162 -5.84 -5.26 23.76
C ILE A 162 -5.39 -3.88 23.27
N ARG A 163 -6.18 -2.85 23.59
CA ARG A 163 -5.82 -1.47 23.29
C ARG A 163 -4.78 -0.96 24.28
N ILE A 164 -3.72 -0.37 23.76
CA ILE A 164 -2.62 0.19 24.54
C ILE A 164 -2.34 1.65 24.14
N PRO A 165 -1.71 2.45 25.03
CA PRO A 165 -1.16 3.73 24.63
C PRO A 165 -0.12 3.57 23.52
N CYS A 166 -0.19 4.42 22.50
CA CYS A 166 0.80 4.38 21.43
C CYS A 166 2.20 4.76 21.94
N PRO A 167 3.25 4.06 21.48
CA PRO A 167 4.62 4.47 21.77
C PRO A 167 4.84 5.91 21.33
N LYS A 168 5.44 6.73 22.19
CA LYS A 168 5.93 8.05 21.78
C LYS A 168 7.12 7.81 20.86
N ILE A 169 7.00 8.20 19.60
CA ILE A 169 8.17 8.28 18.72
C ILE A 169 9.00 9.45 19.26
N LEU A 170 10.20 9.16 19.78
CA LEU A 170 11.17 10.19 20.14
C LEU A 170 11.73 10.72 18.82
N ASP A 171 11.44 11.98 18.52
CA ASP A 171 12.00 12.72 17.37
C ASP A 171 13.50 13.01 17.58
#